data_AF-A0A8H5S592-F1
#
_entry.id   AF-A0A8H5S592-F1
#
_cell.length_a   1.000
_cell.length_b   1.000
_cell.length_c   1.000
_cell.angle_alpha   90.00
_cell.angle_beta   90.00
_cell.angle_gamma   90.00
#
_symmetry.space_group_name_H-M   'P 1'
#
loop_
_entity.id
_entity.type
_entity.pdbx_description
1 polymer ?
#
loop_
_entity_poly.entity_id
_entity_poly.type
_entity_poly.pdbx_seq_one_letter_code
_entity_poly.pdbx_strand_id
1 'polypeptide(L)'
;MLHEILLSLSGHPSPLLRTDATQPHALSGVSPAERQLLASAAHLSDVHIKLISYTAQVGSSHPSTICRAVATAIDSIHLAAFQRKVLEVEASILQDDPDLVGAYNIVPLTAVIGEFKDWTRRMEWIWEMVQFMLGKNRKGETCHGAQLMDRLRLELQSGYRDVQETAMSLVTVAETAWLKQVSAWILYGRLPSFGGDDFFVQKVEESEEACLVWRLCKHC
;
A
#
# COMPACT_ATOMS: atom_id res chain seq x y z
N MET A 1 -11.63 25.05 2.80
CA MET A 1 -12.13 23.65 2.79
C MET A 1 -11.39 22.81 1.76
N LEU A 2 -11.39 23.15 0.47
CA LEU A 2 -10.70 22.34 -0.56
C LEU A 2 -9.20 22.17 -0.30
N HIS A 3 -8.48 23.24 0.02
CA HIS A 3 -7.06 23.17 0.37
C HIS A 3 -6.79 22.20 1.53
N GLU A 4 -7.62 22.23 2.59
CA GLU A 4 -7.52 21.29 3.72
C GLU A 4 -7.76 19.83 3.31
N ILE A 5 -8.64 19.59 2.33
CA ILE A 5 -8.90 18.25 1.80
C ILE A 5 -7.68 17.75 1.02
N LEU A 6 -7.13 18.56 0.11
CA LEU A 6 -5.94 18.20 -0.66
C LEU A 6 -4.73 18.00 0.26
N LEU A 7 -4.58 18.84 1.27
CA LEU A 7 -3.56 18.70 2.30
C LEU A 7 -3.72 17.37 3.06
N SER A 8 -4.95 17.01 3.44
CA SER A 8 -5.23 15.71 4.09
C SER A 8 -4.92 14.52 3.18
N LEU A 9 -5.35 14.58 1.91
CA LEU A 9 -5.06 13.54 0.93
C LEU A 9 -3.56 13.40 0.65
N SER A 10 -2.79 14.49 0.74
CA SER A 10 -1.32 14.44 0.59
C SER A 10 -0.59 13.70 1.72
N GLY A 11 -1.27 13.41 2.84
CA GLY A 11 -0.73 12.68 3.99
C GLY A 11 -0.55 13.54 5.25
N HIS A 12 -1.11 14.75 5.29
CA HIS A 12 -1.03 15.64 6.45
C HIS A 12 -2.37 15.73 7.18
N PRO A 13 -2.46 15.34 8.46
CA PRO A 13 -3.75 15.28 9.15
C PRO A 13 -4.43 16.65 9.24
N SER A 14 -5.64 16.78 8.68
CA SER A 14 -6.42 18.02 8.77
C SER A 14 -7.40 17.99 9.96
N PRO A 15 -7.51 19.07 10.76
CA PRO A 15 -8.52 19.20 11.81
C PRO A 15 -9.97 19.08 11.32
N LEU A 16 -10.22 19.42 10.05
CA LEU A 16 -11.55 19.40 9.43
C LEU A 16 -12.03 17.98 9.13
N LEU A 17 -11.10 17.07 8.85
CA LEU A 17 -11.38 15.68 8.44
C LEU A 17 -11.10 14.66 9.55
N ARG A 18 -10.73 15.10 10.75
CA ARG A 18 -10.51 14.20 11.90
C ARG A 18 -11.82 13.59 12.40
N THR A 19 -11.88 12.27 12.42
CA THR A 19 -12.99 11.48 12.98
C THR A 19 -13.13 11.64 14.51
N ASP A 20 -12.03 11.99 15.19
CA ASP A 20 -11.99 12.10 16.66
C ASP A 20 -12.36 13.50 17.18
N ALA A 21 -12.62 14.46 16.27
CA ALA A 21 -12.95 15.82 16.66
C ALA A 21 -14.38 15.86 17.23
N THR A 22 -14.48 15.88 18.57
CA THR A 22 -15.70 16.15 19.36
C THR A 22 -16.18 17.61 19.21
N GLN A 23 -15.98 18.24 18.04
CA GLN A 23 -16.27 19.64 17.78
C GLN A 23 -17.42 19.73 16.76
N PRO A 24 -18.69 19.69 17.22
CA PRO A 24 -19.87 19.78 16.35
C PRO A 24 -19.98 21.10 15.57
N HIS A 25 -19.15 22.10 15.90
CA HIS A 25 -19.16 23.43 15.28
C HIS A 25 -18.34 23.55 13.98
N ALA A 26 -17.40 22.63 13.69
CA ALA A 26 -16.62 22.70 12.45
C ALA A 26 -17.45 22.35 11.19
N LEU A 27 -18.56 21.63 11.39
CA LEU A 27 -19.47 21.17 10.32
C LEU A 27 -20.85 21.85 10.38
N SER A 28 -21.04 22.83 11.27
CA SER A 28 -22.29 23.60 11.35
C SER A 28 -22.38 24.54 10.15
N GLY A 29 -23.14 24.12 9.14
CA GLY A 29 -23.25 24.82 7.85
C GLY A 29 -23.04 23.91 6.63
N VAL A 30 -22.54 22.68 6.84
CA VAL A 30 -22.34 21.69 5.78
C VAL A 30 -23.61 20.85 5.60
N SER A 31 -24.07 20.73 4.36
CA SER A 31 -25.23 19.91 4.03
C SER A 31 -24.96 18.42 4.33
N PRO A 32 -26.00 17.59 4.56
CA PRO A 32 -25.81 16.15 4.77
C PRO A 32 -25.04 15.46 3.63
N ALA A 33 -25.27 15.87 2.38
CA ALA A 33 -24.60 15.31 1.21
C ALA A 33 -23.10 15.66 1.18
N GLU A 34 -22.74 16.93 1.43
CA GLU A 34 -21.34 17.35 1.52
C GLU A 34 -20.62 16.66 2.68
N ARG A 35 -21.29 16.45 3.81
CA ARG A 35 -20.71 15.72 4.95
C ARG A 35 -20.32 14.30 4.57
N GLN A 36 -21.12 13.63 3.75
CA GLN A 36 -20.80 12.28 3.27
C GLN A 36 -19.60 12.27 2.31
N LEU A 37 -19.48 13.29 1.45
CA LEU A 37 -18.31 13.46 0.58
C LEU A 37 -17.04 13.71 1.39
N LEU A 38 -17.11 14.55 2.42
CA LEU A 38 -16.01 14.79 3.34
C LEU A 38 -15.63 13.52 4.13
N ALA A 39 -16.61 12.71 4.54
CA ALA A 39 -16.34 11.43 5.20
C ALA A 39 -15.57 10.45 4.29
N SER A 40 -15.93 10.39 3.00
CA SER A 40 -15.20 9.60 1.99
C SER A 40 -13.75 10.07 1.84
N ALA A 41 -13.54 11.39 1.76
CA ALA A 41 -12.20 11.98 1.68
C ALA A 41 -11.38 11.73 2.96
N ALA A 42 -12.02 11.85 4.13
CA ALA A 42 -11.41 11.59 5.42
C ALA A 42 -10.91 10.15 5.51
N HIS A 43 -11.78 9.19 5.14
CA HIS A 43 -11.43 7.77 5.11
C HIS A 43 -10.24 7.49 4.19
N LEU A 44 -10.26 8.01 2.96
CA LEU A 44 -9.16 7.85 2.03
C LEU A 44 -7.84 8.44 2.58
N SER A 45 -7.90 9.63 3.17
CA SER A 45 -6.73 10.26 3.78
C SER A 45 -6.17 9.47 4.98
N ASP A 46 -7.05 8.91 5.81
CA ASP A 46 -6.65 8.08 6.96
C ASP A 46 -5.97 6.79 6.50
N VAL A 47 -6.52 6.12 5.48
CA VAL A 47 -5.89 4.94 4.87
C VAL A 47 -4.53 5.30 4.28
N HIS A 48 -4.40 6.44 3.58
CA HIS A 48 -3.11 6.87 3.02
C HIS A 48 -2.06 7.15 4.11
N ILE A 49 -2.42 7.87 5.18
CA ILE A 49 -1.52 8.16 6.31
C ILE A 49 -1.07 6.87 6.99
N LYS A 50 -2.00 5.93 7.23
CA LYS A 50 -1.68 4.60 7.76
C LYS A 50 -0.71 3.88 6.83
N LEU A 51 -0.99 3.84 5.53
CA LEU A 51 -0.13 3.19 4.56
C LEU A 51 1.30 3.73 4.61
N ILE A 52 1.51 5.05 4.57
CA ILE A 52 2.85 5.66 4.67
C ILE A 52 3.60 5.17 5.92
N SER A 53 2.95 5.20 7.08
CA SER A 53 3.57 4.78 8.35
C SER A 53 3.91 3.29 8.37
N TYR A 54 2.95 2.45 8.00
CA TYR A 54 3.09 1.00 8.12
C TYR A 54 3.95 0.38 7.02
N THR A 55 3.97 0.92 5.80
CA THR A 55 4.89 0.46 4.75
C THR A 55 6.34 0.81 5.10
N ALA A 56 6.59 1.99 5.68
CA ALA A 56 7.91 2.36 6.20
C ALA A 56 8.36 1.43 7.35
N GLN A 57 7.43 1.06 8.24
CA GLN A 57 7.70 0.06 9.29
C GLN A 57 8.06 -1.30 8.68
N VAL A 58 7.23 -1.86 7.80
CA VAL A 58 7.49 -3.16 7.16
C VAL A 58 8.81 -3.13 6.38
N GLY A 59 9.06 -2.09 5.60
CA GLY A 59 10.29 -1.92 4.83
C GLY A 59 11.55 -1.88 5.69
N SER A 60 11.47 -1.37 6.93
CA SER A 60 12.62 -1.19 7.83
C SER A 60 12.80 -2.31 8.85
N SER A 61 11.75 -3.03 9.27
CA SER A 61 11.82 -4.01 10.35
C SER A 61 11.45 -5.46 9.98
N HIS A 62 10.81 -5.71 8.83
CA HIS A 62 10.28 -7.05 8.54
C HIS A 62 11.41 -8.08 8.29
N PRO A 63 11.30 -9.35 8.75
CA PRO A 63 12.37 -10.35 8.57
C PRO A 63 12.51 -10.84 7.12
N SER A 64 11.41 -10.96 6.37
CA SER A 64 11.44 -11.32 4.93
C SER A 64 11.93 -10.15 4.07
N THR A 65 12.91 -10.43 3.21
CA THR A 65 13.41 -9.50 2.19
C THR A 65 12.37 -9.23 1.11
N ILE A 66 11.53 -10.22 0.77
CA ILE A 66 10.46 -10.08 -0.22
C ILE A 66 9.39 -9.11 0.30
N CYS A 67 8.92 -9.29 1.54
CA CYS A 67 7.95 -8.37 2.14
C CYS A 67 8.49 -6.94 2.25
N ARG A 68 9.78 -6.77 2.56
CA ARG A 68 10.44 -5.45 2.53
C ARG A 68 10.40 -4.83 1.14
N ALA A 69 10.81 -5.59 0.12
CA ALA A 69 10.82 -5.10 -1.26
C ALA A 69 9.41 -4.68 -1.73
N VAL A 70 8.38 -5.47 -1.40
CA VAL A 70 6.99 -5.15 -1.69
C VAL A 70 6.53 -3.89 -0.95
N ALA A 71 6.83 -3.76 0.35
CA ALA A 71 6.48 -2.57 1.12
C ALA A 71 7.15 -1.29 0.56
N THR A 72 8.43 -1.38 0.15
CA THR A 72 9.12 -0.30 -0.53
C THR A 72 8.49 0.03 -1.89
N ALA A 73 8.03 -0.97 -2.65
CA ALA A 73 7.32 -0.73 -3.91
C ALA A 73 5.93 -0.10 -3.71
N ILE A 74 5.20 -0.48 -2.67
CA ILE A 74 3.93 0.17 -2.32
C ILE A 74 4.16 1.67 -2.12
N ASP A 75 5.15 2.03 -1.31
CA ASP A 75 5.50 3.43 -1.03
C ASP A 75 5.96 4.18 -2.28
N SER A 76 7.00 3.66 -2.95
CA SER A 76 7.66 4.35 -4.08
C SER A 76 6.86 4.36 -5.39
N ILE A 77 5.94 3.42 -5.60
CA ILE A 77 5.15 3.32 -6.85
C ILE A 77 3.73 3.79 -6.60
N HIS A 78 3.01 3.17 -5.68
CA HIS A 78 1.57 3.36 -5.56
C HIS A 78 1.20 4.58 -4.72
N LEU A 79 1.86 4.80 -3.57
CA LEU A 79 1.63 6.00 -2.75
C LEU A 79 2.17 7.25 -3.45
N ALA A 80 3.36 7.15 -4.06
CA ALA A 80 3.90 8.23 -4.90
C ALA A 80 2.99 8.56 -6.10
N ALA A 81 2.36 7.57 -6.74
CA ALA A 81 1.40 7.81 -7.82
C ALA A 81 0.13 8.52 -7.33
N PHE A 82 -0.35 8.18 -6.13
CA PHE A 82 -1.47 8.88 -5.52
C PHE A 82 -1.13 10.33 -5.18
N GLN A 83 0.04 10.59 -4.61
CA GLN A 83 0.51 11.96 -4.36
C GLN A 83 0.63 12.77 -5.66
N ARG A 84 1.13 12.17 -6.75
CA ARG A 84 1.13 12.81 -8.07
C ARG A 84 -0.28 13.14 -8.53
N LYS A 85 -1.25 12.23 -8.36
CA LYS A 85 -2.65 12.52 -8.70
C LYS A 85 -3.21 13.69 -7.86
N VAL A 86 -2.87 13.80 -6.58
CA VAL A 86 -3.26 14.95 -5.75
C VAL A 86 -2.71 16.26 -6.33
N LEU A 87 -1.43 16.28 -6.71
CA LEU A 87 -0.79 17.44 -7.34
C LEU A 87 -1.37 17.78 -8.71
N GLU A 88 -1.72 16.76 -9.51
CA GLU A 88 -2.41 16.95 -10.80
C GLU A 88 -3.77 17.62 -10.61
N VAL A 89 -4.58 17.15 -9.64
CA VAL A 89 -5.88 17.77 -9.33
C VAL A 89 -5.71 19.20 -8.81
N GLU A 90 -4.71 19.45 -7.97
CA GLU A 90 -4.40 20.81 -7.51
C GLU A 90 -3.99 21.73 -8.68
N ALA A 91 -3.13 21.24 -9.57
CA ALA A 91 -2.69 21.99 -10.73
C ALA A 91 -3.86 22.31 -11.69
N SER A 92 -4.75 21.35 -11.95
CA SER A 92 -5.95 21.58 -12.77
C SER A 92 -6.88 22.62 -12.15
N ILE A 93 -7.05 22.60 -10.83
CA ILE A 93 -7.83 23.64 -10.12
C ILE A 93 -7.19 25.02 -10.30
N LEU A 94 -5.85 25.12 -10.19
CA LEU A 94 -5.13 26.38 -10.35
C LEU A 94 -5.09 26.89 -11.80
N GLN A 95 -5.28 26.00 -12.78
CA GLN A 95 -5.29 26.33 -14.21
C GLN A 95 -6.70 26.61 -14.76
N ASP A 96 -7.71 26.69 -13.90
CA ASP A 96 -9.12 26.89 -14.28
C ASP A 96 -9.62 25.85 -15.30
N ASP A 97 -9.23 24.58 -15.11
CA ASP A 97 -9.65 23.46 -15.96
C ASP A 97 -11.19 23.34 -15.98
N PRO A 98 -11.86 23.41 -17.15
CA PRO A 98 -13.32 23.42 -17.24
C PRO A 98 -13.99 22.14 -16.72
N ASP A 99 -13.27 21.03 -16.60
CA ASP A 99 -13.81 19.78 -16.07
C ASP A 99 -13.94 19.81 -14.54
N LEU A 100 -13.12 20.63 -13.86
CA LEU A 100 -13.10 20.77 -12.39
C LEU A 100 -13.59 22.13 -11.90
N VAL A 101 -13.43 23.18 -12.70
CA VAL A 101 -13.77 24.55 -12.37
C VAL A 101 -15.02 24.94 -13.14
N GLY A 102 -16.14 25.00 -12.43
CA GLY A 102 -17.42 25.41 -12.99
C GLY A 102 -17.47 26.92 -13.25
N ALA A 103 -18.63 27.38 -13.75
CA ALA A 103 -18.88 28.80 -13.92
C ALA A 103 -18.60 29.59 -12.62
N TYR A 104 -18.05 30.80 -12.76
CA TYR A 104 -17.70 31.69 -11.66
C TYR A 104 -16.52 31.23 -10.77
N ASN A 105 -15.60 30.41 -11.29
CA ASN A 105 -14.44 29.88 -10.56
C ASN A 105 -14.86 29.08 -9.31
N ILE A 106 -16.01 28.42 -9.38
CA ILE A 106 -16.53 27.57 -8.31
C ILE A 106 -16.11 26.13 -8.59
N VAL A 107 -15.35 25.55 -7.66
CA VAL A 107 -14.92 24.16 -7.71
C VAL A 107 -15.91 23.31 -6.89
N PRO A 108 -16.76 22.48 -7.54
CA PRO A 108 -17.71 21.65 -6.82
C PRO A 108 -16.98 20.49 -6.13
N LEU A 109 -17.28 20.28 -4.84
CA LEU A 109 -16.68 19.22 -4.04
C LEU A 109 -16.89 17.83 -4.67
N THR A 110 -18.02 17.60 -5.32
CA THR A 110 -18.32 16.35 -6.02
C THR A 110 -17.35 16.05 -7.15
N ALA A 111 -16.89 17.06 -7.89
CA ALA A 111 -15.91 16.87 -8.98
C ALA A 111 -14.55 16.47 -8.39
N VAL A 112 -14.08 17.19 -7.38
CA VAL A 112 -12.81 16.89 -6.70
C VAL A 112 -12.81 15.49 -6.09
N ILE A 113 -13.88 15.10 -5.38
CA ILE A 113 -13.99 13.75 -4.81
C ILE A 113 -14.16 12.68 -5.90
N GLY A 114 -14.77 13.02 -7.03
CA GLY A 114 -14.88 12.16 -8.21
C GLY A 114 -13.53 11.67 -8.73
N GLU A 115 -12.53 12.57 -8.78
CA GLU A 115 -11.17 12.26 -9.24
C GLU A 115 -10.45 11.19 -8.41
N PHE A 116 -10.84 11.03 -7.14
CA PHE A 116 -10.21 10.08 -6.21
C PHE A 116 -11.03 8.80 -6.00
N LYS A 117 -12.20 8.67 -6.63
CA LYS A 117 -13.12 7.55 -6.40
C LYS A 117 -12.48 6.18 -6.68
N ASP A 118 -11.70 6.09 -7.76
CA ASP A 118 -11.03 4.84 -8.15
C ASP A 118 -9.85 4.50 -7.21
N TRP A 119 -9.33 5.48 -6.47
CA TRP A 119 -8.24 5.28 -5.53
C TRP A 119 -8.69 4.68 -4.21
N THR A 120 -9.95 4.88 -3.80
CA THR A 120 -10.46 4.37 -2.52
C THR A 120 -10.31 2.86 -2.41
N ARG A 121 -10.87 2.11 -3.38
CA ARG A 121 -10.79 0.65 -3.38
C ARG A 121 -9.34 0.16 -3.49
N ARG A 122 -8.53 0.81 -4.32
CA ARG A 122 -7.11 0.46 -4.48
C ARG A 122 -6.35 0.63 -3.16
N MET A 123 -6.53 1.76 -2.47
CA MET A 123 -5.87 2.04 -1.19
C MET A 123 -6.33 1.09 -0.08
N GLU A 124 -7.63 0.77 -0.02
CA GLU A 124 -8.17 -0.23 0.91
C GLU A 124 -7.54 -1.60 0.68
N TRP A 125 -7.47 -2.05 -0.57
CA TRP A 125 -6.84 -3.33 -0.90
C TRP A 125 -5.34 -3.34 -0.55
N ILE A 126 -4.60 -2.27 -0.85
CA ILE A 126 -3.19 -2.15 -0.44
C ILE A 126 -3.08 -2.22 1.09
N TRP A 127 -3.99 -1.57 1.82
CA TRP A 127 -4.03 -1.60 3.27
C TRP A 127 -4.24 -3.02 3.80
N GLU A 128 -5.15 -3.80 3.21
CA GLU A 128 -5.31 -5.23 3.55
C GLU A 128 -4.02 -6.02 3.32
N MET A 129 -3.28 -5.75 2.24
CA MET A 129 -2.00 -6.41 1.98
C MET A 129 -0.92 -6.04 3.01
N VAL A 130 -0.84 -4.78 3.42
CA VAL A 130 0.09 -4.32 4.46
C VAL A 130 -0.27 -4.93 5.82
N GLN A 131 -1.57 -5.00 6.15
CA GLN A 131 -2.04 -5.69 7.35
C GLN A 131 -1.70 -7.18 7.30
N PHE A 132 -1.79 -7.84 6.14
CA PHE A 132 -1.38 -9.22 5.97
C PHE A 132 0.13 -9.41 6.22
N MET A 133 0.97 -8.48 5.77
CA MET A 133 2.42 -8.51 6.04
C MET A 133 2.75 -8.34 7.54
N LEU A 134 2.00 -7.48 8.24
CA LEU A 134 2.17 -7.23 9.67
C LEU A 134 1.51 -8.31 10.55
N GLY A 135 0.53 -9.02 9.99
CA GLY A 135 -0.24 -10.04 10.67
C GLY A 135 0.64 -11.16 11.20
N LYS A 136 0.41 -11.54 12.45
CA LYS A 136 1.00 -12.76 13.03
C LYS A 136 0.06 -13.93 12.78
N ASN A 137 0.60 -15.03 12.29
CA ASN A 137 -0.15 -16.26 12.11
C ASN A 137 -0.51 -16.89 13.47
N ARG A 138 -1.27 -17.99 13.45
CA ARG A 138 -1.67 -18.74 14.67
C ARG A 138 -0.49 -19.27 15.50
N LYS A 139 0.71 -19.34 14.91
CA LYS A 139 1.96 -19.75 15.56
C LYS A 139 2.77 -18.56 16.07
N GLY A 140 2.27 -17.33 15.92
CA GLY A 140 2.94 -16.09 16.32
C GLY A 140 4.00 -15.60 15.33
N GLU A 141 4.17 -16.28 14.19
CA GLU A 141 5.18 -15.94 13.18
C GLU A 141 4.62 -14.87 12.24
N THR A 142 5.50 -13.96 11.80
CA THR A 142 5.19 -12.95 10.79
C THR A 142 4.99 -13.59 9.41
N CYS A 143 4.33 -12.88 8.51
CA CYS A 143 4.14 -13.32 7.12
C CYS A 143 5.47 -13.64 6.44
N HIS A 144 5.53 -14.73 5.68
CA HIS A 144 6.70 -15.08 4.87
C HIS A 144 6.50 -14.57 3.44
N GLY A 145 7.59 -14.28 2.73
CA GLY A 145 7.59 -13.80 1.35
C GLY A 145 6.85 -14.74 0.40
N ALA A 146 6.97 -16.06 0.58
CA ALA A 146 6.21 -17.04 -0.19
C ALA A 146 4.68 -16.88 0.02
N GLN A 147 4.24 -16.67 1.26
CA GLN A 147 2.82 -16.48 1.58
C GLN A 147 2.26 -15.19 0.96
N LEU A 148 3.07 -14.12 0.97
CA LEU A 148 2.73 -12.86 0.31
C LEU A 148 2.63 -13.04 -1.21
N MET A 149 3.59 -13.71 -1.84
CA MET A 149 3.56 -13.99 -3.28
C MET A 149 2.35 -14.82 -3.69
N ASP A 150 2.02 -15.87 -2.94
CA ASP A 150 0.84 -16.69 -3.20
C ASP A 150 -0.44 -15.86 -3.08
N ARG A 151 -0.54 -15.02 -2.04
CA ARG A 151 -1.69 -14.13 -1.89
C ARG A 151 -1.80 -13.17 -3.07
N LEU A 152 -0.72 -12.49 -3.44
CA LEU A 152 -0.72 -11.55 -4.56
C LEU A 152 -1.11 -12.21 -5.89
N ARG A 153 -0.69 -13.47 -6.12
CA ARG A 153 -1.07 -14.25 -7.31
C ARG A 153 -2.55 -14.61 -7.32
N LEU A 154 -3.16 -14.89 -6.15
CA LEU A 154 -4.61 -15.09 -6.06
C LEU A 154 -5.37 -13.80 -6.41
N GLU A 155 -4.85 -12.64 -5.99
CA GLU A 155 -5.46 -11.33 -6.29
C GLU A 155 -5.36 -10.94 -7.78
N LEU A 156 -4.47 -11.57 -8.57
CA LEU A 156 -4.46 -11.40 -10.04
C LEU A 156 -5.73 -11.93 -10.72
N GLN A 157 -6.47 -12.81 -10.04
CA GLN A 157 -7.76 -13.33 -10.49
C GLN A 157 -8.93 -12.54 -9.87
N SER A 158 -8.65 -11.44 -9.15
CA SER A 158 -9.69 -10.53 -8.70
C SER A 158 -10.39 -9.93 -9.92
N GLY A 159 -11.72 -9.96 -9.96
CA GLY A 159 -12.51 -9.40 -11.07
C GLY A 159 -12.43 -7.87 -11.20
N TYR A 160 -11.53 -7.22 -10.46
CA TYR A 160 -11.34 -5.79 -10.40
C TYR A 160 -10.02 -5.40 -11.08
N ARG A 161 -10.12 -4.73 -12.22
CA ARG A 161 -8.95 -4.38 -13.05
C ARG A 161 -7.91 -3.53 -12.33
N ASP A 162 -8.35 -2.54 -11.55
CA ASP A 162 -7.48 -1.65 -10.77
C ASP A 162 -6.68 -2.39 -9.69
N VAL A 163 -7.30 -3.39 -9.06
CA VAL A 163 -6.63 -4.27 -8.09
C VAL A 163 -5.68 -5.20 -8.82
N GLN A 164 -6.11 -5.81 -9.92
CA GLN A 164 -5.29 -6.71 -10.74
C GLN A 164 -4.01 -6.02 -11.25
N GLU A 165 -4.10 -4.80 -11.77
CA GLU A 165 -2.95 -4.03 -12.24
C GLU A 165 -1.98 -3.71 -11.10
N THR A 166 -2.51 -3.35 -9.92
CA THR A 166 -1.71 -3.08 -8.71
C THR A 166 -1.02 -4.36 -8.22
N ALA A 167 -1.77 -5.47 -8.14
CA ALA A 167 -1.24 -6.78 -7.77
C ALA A 167 -0.15 -7.24 -8.73
N MET A 168 -0.32 -7.07 -10.04
CA MET A 168 0.69 -7.44 -11.05
C MET A 168 2.00 -6.69 -10.86
N SER A 169 1.92 -5.38 -10.60
CA SER A 169 3.09 -4.55 -10.26
C SER A 169 3.83 -5.10 -9.04
N LEU A 170 3.11 -5.43 -7.96
CA LEU A 170 3.70 -5.95 -6.73
C LEU A 170 4.23 -7.39 -6.86
N VAL A 171 3.56 -8.26 -7.62
CA VAL A 171 4.05 -9.62 -7.95
C VAL A 171 5.39 -9.53 -8.66
N THR A 172 5.50 -8.66 -9.66
CA THR A 172 6.74 -8.47 -10.42
C THR A 172 7.90 -8.08 -9.51
N VAL A 173 7.67 -7.18 -8.55
CA VAL A 173 8.68 -6.79 -7.55
C VAL A 173 9.05 -7.95 -6.65
N ALA A 174 8.06 -8.69 -6.13
CA ALA A 174 8.28 -9.83 -5.25
C ALA A 174 9.09 -10.93 -5.95
N GLU A 175 8.72 -11.28 -7.18
CA GLU A 175 9.42 -12.27 -8.02
C GLU A 175 10.83 -11.81 -8.38
N THR A 176 11.02 -10.52 -8.66
CA THR A 176 12.36 -9.95 -8.91
C THR A 176 13.25 -10.05 -7.67
N ALA A 177 12.70 -9.77 -6.49
CA ALA A 177 13.44 -9.91 -5.23
C ALA A 177 13.81 -11.38 -4.95
N TRP A 178 12.87 -12.30 -5.19
CA TRP A 178 13.11 -13.74 -5.06
C TRP A 178 14.15 -14.26 -6.06
N LEU A 179 14.06 -13.88 -7.34
CA LEU A 179 15.02 -14.27 -8.37
C LEU A 179 16.43 -13.75 -8.08
N LYS A 180 16.57 -12.57 -7.46
CA LYS A 180 17.88 -12.06 -7.00
C LYS A 180 18.48 -12.97 -5.92
N GLN A 181 17.68 -13.46 -4.98
CA GLN A 181 18.16 -14.41 -3.96
C GLN A 181 18.53 -15.77 -4.59
N VAL A 182 17.69 -16.31 -5.45
CA VAL A 182 17.91 -17.60 -6.12
C VAL A 182 19.14 -17.57 -7.02
N SER A 183 19.31 -16.53 -7.84
CA SER A 183 20.46 -16.40 -8.73
C SER A 183 21.78 -16.28 -7.96
N ALA A 184 21.80 -15.55 -6.84
CA ALA A 184 22.98 -15.46 -5.98
C ALA A 184 23.38 -16.84 -5.40
N TRP A 185 22.39 -17.65 -5.05
CA TRP A 185 22.62 -19.01 -4.56
C TRP A 185 23.07 -19.97 -5.66
N ILE A 186 22.40 -20.00 -6.83
CA ILE A 186 22.74 -20.91 -7.93
C ILE A 186 24.13 -20.60 -8.49
N LEU A 187 24.45 -19.32 -8.70
CA LEU A 187 25.69 -18.92 -9.38
C LEU A 187 26.91 -18.89 -8.45
N TYR A 188 26.71 -18.55 -7.17
CA TYR A 188 27.82 -18.33 -6.23
C TYR A 188 27.78 -19.25 -5.00
N GLY A 189 26.77 -20.12 -4.87
CA GLY A 189 26.59 -20.97 -3.69
C GLY A 189 26.29 -20.19 -2.40
N ARG A 190 25.93 -18.91 -2.50
CA ARG A 190 25.73 -18.04 -1.33
C ARG A 190 24.27 -18.05 -0.89
N LEU A 191 24.03 -18.52 0.33
CA LEU A 191 22.73 -18.37 0.97
C LEU A 191 22.51 -16.92 1.39
N PRO A 192 21.27 -16.40 1.33
CA PRO A 192 20.95 -15.07 1.82
C PRO A 192 21.32 -14.94 3.31
N SER A 193 22.21 -14.00 3.64
CA SER A 193 22.57 -13.71 5.03
C SER A 193 21.45 -13.00 5.79
N PHE A 194 20.54 -12.34 5.07
CA PHE A 194 19.39 -11.64 5.61
C PHE A 194 18.10 -12.22 5.02
N GLY A 195 17.11 -12.50 5.87
CA GLY A 195 15.88 -13.17 5.48
C GLY A 195 16.08 -14.64 5.05
N GLY A 196 17.11 -15.30 5.57
CA GLY A 196 17.39 -16.73 5.29
C GLY A 196 16.24 -17.66 5.70
N ASP A 197 15.44 -17.27 6.70
CA ASP A 197 14.23 -18.00 7.10
C ASP A 197 13.15 -18.04 6.00
N ASP A 198 13.18 -17.05 5.11
CA ASP A 198 12.25 -16.91 3.99
C ASP A 198 12.74 -17.65 2.73
N PHE A 199 14.00 -18.08 2.71
CA PHE A 199 14.56 -18.85 1.62
C PHE A 199 14.29 -20.35 1.83
N PHE A 200 13.90 -21.05 0.76
CA PHE A 200 13.49 -22.46 0.83
C PHE A 200 14.64 -23.43 1.13
N VAL A 201 15.90 -22.99 0.98
CA VAL A 201 17.10 -23.73 1.35
C VAL A 201 17.64 -23.17 2.67
N GLN A 202 17.77 -24.04 3.68
CA GLN A 202 18.34 -23.67 4.97
C GLN A 202 19.55 -24.56 5.27
N LYS A 203 20.57 -23.96 5.89
CA LYS A 203 21.71 -24.72 6.42
C LYS A 203 21.30 -25.27 7.78
N VAL A 204 21.41 -26.58 7.98
CA VAL A 204 21.21 -27.19 9.29
C VAL A 204 22.55 -27.25 10.00
N GLU A 205 22.65 -26.63 11.18
CA GLU A 205 23.78 -26.82 12.08
C GLU A 205 23.49 -28.06 12.95
N GLU A 206 23.62 -29.24 12.35
CA GLU A 206 23.79 -30.47 13.12
C GLU A 206 25.29 -30.71 13.31
N SER A 207 25.67 -30.98 14.56
CA SER A 207 27.04 -31.19 15.01
C SER A 207 27.82 -32.08 14.03
N GLU A 208 28.94 -31.54 13.54
CA GLU A 208 29.99 -32.17 12.72
C GLU A 208 29.73 -32.47 11.23
N GLU A 209 28.50 -32.38 10.69
CA GLU A 209 28.27 -32.47 9.24
C GLU A 209 27.25 -31.45 8.75
N ALA A 210 27.71 -30.38 8.08
CA ALA A 210 26.85 -29.35 7.53
C ALA A 210 26.02 -29.88 6.34
N CYS A 211 24.80 -30.34 6.62
CA CYS A 211 23.85 -30.81 5.60
C CYS A 211 22.88 -29.69 5.20
N LEU A 212 22.62 -29.55 3.89
CA LEU A 212 21.59 -28.65 3.36
C LEU A 212 20.22 -29.35 3.42
N VAL A 213 19.25 -28.76 4.11
CA VAL A 213 17.89 -29.28 4.15
C VAL A 213 16.98 -28.45 3.24
N TRP A 214 16.29 -29.17 2.36
CA TRP A 214 15.27 -28.61 1.47
C TRP A 214 13.94 -28.54 2.21
N ARG A 215 13.39 -27.34 2.42
CA ARG A 215 11.95 -27.24 2.66
C ARG A 215 11.26 -27.38 1.32
N LEU A 216 10.63 -28.53 1.10
CA LEU A 216 9.69 -28.71 -0.02
C LEU A 216 8.56 -27.69 0.14
N CYS A 217 8.63 -26.62 -0.66
CA CYS A 217 7.53 -25.69 -0.84
C CYS A 217 6.38 -26.50 -1.43
N LYS A 218 5.31 -26.72 -0.65
CA LYS A 218 4.33 -27.76 -0.99
C LYS A 218 3.54 -27.45 -2.27
N HIS A 219 3.55 -26.24 -2.82
CA HIS A 219 2.86 -25.89 -4.05
C HIS A 219 3.78 -25.02 -4.93
N CYS A 220 4.39 -25.65 -5.96
CA CYS A 220 4.87 -24.98 -7.16
C CYS A 220 3.79 -25.12 -8.24
#